data_AF-A0A962CWQ8-F1
#
_entry.id   AF-A0A962CWQ8-F1
#
_cell.length_a   1.000
_cell.length_b   1.000
_cell.length_c   1.000
_cell.angle_alpha   90.00
_cell.angle_beta   90.00
_cell.angle_gamma   90.00
#
_symmetry.space_group_name_H-M   'P 1'
#
loop_
_entity.id
_entity.type
_entity.pdbx_description
1 polymer ?
#
loop_
_entity_poly.entity_id
_entity_poly.type
_entity_poly.pdbx_seq_one_letter_code
_entity_poly.pdbx_strand_id
1 'polypeptide(L)'
;MHCVFIIQQHLSKQQIEQQYLLMIAMLNFDFKVQIIFDKQSWHHWQSHKTLNQKYNALNLYGAEALLALNATKQPDLDTYSCRTITPVQMQQILASAEFIS
;
A
#
# COMPACT_ATOMS: atom_id res chain seq x y z
N MET A 1 -4.14 11.72 8.96
CA MET A 1 -4.30 10.36 9.54
C MET A 1 -3.24 9.44 8.92
N HIS A 2 -2.88 8.34 9.57
CA HIS A 2 -1.85 7.41 9.08
C HIS A 2 -2.49 6.16 8.47
N CYS A 3 -2.04 5.77 7.28
CA CYS A 3 -2.46 4.56 6.58
C CYS A 3 -1.28 3.63 6.40
N VAL A 4 -1.43 2.37 6.80
CA VAL A 4 -0.39 1.35 6.66
C VAL A 4 -0.83 0.31 5.64
N PHE A 5 0.01 0.06 4.64
CA PHE A 5 -0.20 -0.96 3.61
C PHE A 5 0.85 -2.04 3.76
N ILE A 6 0.42 -3.28 3.95
CA ILE A 6 1.31 -4.44 4.04
C ILE A 6 1.31 -5.14 2.70
N ILE A 7 2.47 -5.18 2.06
CA ILE A 7 2.65 -5.82 0.75
C ILE A 7 3.24 -7.21 0.94
N GLN A 8 2.50 -8.21 0.47
CA GLN A 8 2.86 -9.63 0.56
C GLN A 8 3.22 -10.17 -0.83
N GLN A 9 4.06 -11.22 -0.86
CA GLN A 9 4.65 -11.71 -2.11
C GLN A 9 3.60 -12.37 -3.02
N HIS A 10 2.57 -12.95 -2.42
CA HIS A 10 1.58 -13.78 -3.12
C HIS A 10 0.38 -12.99 -3.67
N LEU A 11 0.46 -11.66 -3.71
CA LEU A 11 -0.59 -10.83 -4.29
C LEU A 11 -0.68 -11.06 -5.79
N SER A 12 -1.89 -11.27 -6.30
CA SER A 12 -2.15 -11.29 -7.74
C SER A 12 -1.89 -9.92 -8.36
N LYS A 13 -1.63 -9.88 -9.67
CA LYS A 13 -1.43 -8.61 -10.41
C LYS A 13 -2.58 -7.64 -10.17
N GLN A 14 -3.83 -8.12 -10.19
CA GLN A 14 -5.00 -7.29 -9.95
C GLN A 14 -5.03 -6.71 -8.52
N GLN A 15 -4.66 -7.50 -7.51
CA GLN A 15 -4.59 -7.00 -6.13
C GLN A 15 -3.48 -5.95 -5.97
N ILE A 16 -2.34 -6.13 -6.63
CA ILE A 16 -1.26 -5.14 -6.64
C ILE A 16 -1.73 -3.83 -7.29
N GLU A 17 -2.41 -3.90 -8.43
CA GLU A 17 -2.99 -2.72 -9.09
C GLU A 17 -3.99 -1.99 -8.18
N GLN A 18 -4.89 -2.73 -7.54
CA GLN A 18 -5.87 -2.17 -6.63
C GLN A 18 -5.22 -1.50 -5.42
N GLN A 19 -4.26 -2.16 -4.77
CA GLN A 19 -3.53 -1.56 -3.65
C GLN A 19 -2.76 -0.32 -4.08
N TYR A 20 -2.13 -0.34 -5.26
CA TYR A 20 -1.44 0.81 -5.82
C TYR A 20 -2.38 2.02 -5.99
N LEU A 21 -3.53 1.82 -6.62
CA LEU A 21 -4.52 2.88 -6.81
C LEU A 21 -5.05 3.41 -5.48
N LEU A 22 -5.26 2.54 -4.51
CA LEU A 22 -5.70 2.94 -3.17
C LEU A 22 -4.64 3.78 -2.46
N MET A 23 -3.36 3.41 -2.54
CA MET A 23 -2.26 4.18 -1.96
C MET A 23 -2.19 5.58 -2.58
N ILE A 24 -2.33 5.69 -3.90
CA ILE A 24 -2.39 6.99 -4.59
C ILE A 24 -3.59 7.82 -4.12
N ALA A 25 -4.77 7.21 -4.00
CA ALA A 25 -5.96 7.91 -3.49
C ALA A 25 -5.73 8.43 -2.07
N MET A 26 -5.17 7.62 -1.17
CA MET A 26 -4.86 8.05 0.20
C MET A 26 -3.87 9.21 0.23
N LEU A 27 -2.82 9.17 -0.60
CA LEU A 27 -1.88 10.29 -0.74
C LEU A 27 -2.56 11.56 -1.23
N ASN A 28 -3.47 11.46 -2.21
CA ASN A 28 -4.23 12.61 -2.71
C ASN A 28 -5.18 13.23 -1.68
N PHE A 29 -5.62 12.46 -0.69
CA PHE A 29 -6.41 12.95 0.45
C PHE A 29 -5.54 13.36 1.65
N ASP A 30 -4.25 13.65 1.43
CA ASP A 30 -3.28 14.07 2.46
C ASP A 30 -3.10 13.07 3.62
N PHE A 31 -3.34 11.78 3.38
CA PHE A 31 -2.99 10.74 4.35
C PHE A 31 -1.48 10.45 4.30
N LYS A 32 -0.90 10.23 5.47
CA LYS A 32 0.47 9.69 5.56
C LYS A 32 0.43 8.20 5.23
N VAL A 33 0.98 7.82 4.10
CA VAL A 33 1.02 6.43 3.64
C VAL A 33 2.35 5.79 3.99
N GLN A 34 2.28 4.70 4.75
CA GLN A 34 3.42 3.84 5.06
C GLN A 34 3.24 2.48 4.41
N ILE A 35 4.28 2.01 3.72
CA ILE A 35 4.28 0.75 2.99
C ILE A 35 5.25 -0.20 3.69
N ILE A 36 4.76 -1.34 4.14
CA ILE A 36 5.56 -2.37 4.78
C ILE A 36 5.75 -3.51 3.79
N PHE A 37 7.01 -3.78 3.45
CA PHE A 37 7.38 -4.94 2.65
C PHE A 37 8.04 -5.98 3.56
N ASP A 38 7.66 -7.25 3.39
CA ASP A 38 8.56 -8.33 3.80
C ASP A 38 9.78 -8.39 2.84
N LYS A 39 10.83 -9.10 3.26
CA LYS A 39 12.09 -9.19 2.50
C LYS A 39 11.89 -9.77 1.08
N GLN A 40 11.02 -10.77 0.92
CA GLN A 40 10.80 -11.43 -0.37
C GLN A 40 9.96 -10.54 -1.30
N SER A 41 8.92 -9.92 -0.77
CA SER A 41 8.06 -8.94 -1.43
C SER A 41 8.86 -7.73 -1.93
N TRP A 42 9.78 -7.22 -1.11
CA TRP A 42 10.66 -6.14 -1.53
C TRP A 42 11.54 -6.52 -2.71
N HIS A 43 12.22 -7.67 -2.64
CA HIS A 43 13.05 -8.16 -3.74
C HIS A 43 12.22 -8.39 -5.02
N HIS A 44 10.99 -8.89 -4.88
CA HIS A 44 10.08 -9.05 -6.01
C HIS A 44 9.76 -7.71 -6.68
N TRP A 45 9.41 -6.69 -5.89
CA TRP A 45 9.09 -5.36 -6.40
C TRP A 45 10.29 -4.65 -7.01
N GLN A 46 11.49 -4.77 -6.42
CA GLN A 46 12.71 -4.17 -6.98
C GLN A 46 13.13 -4.82 -8.31
N SER A 47 13.01 -6.15 -8.41
CA SER A 47 13.42 -6.91 -9.60
C SER A 47 12.47 -6.73 -10.80
N HIS A 48 11.21 -6.35 -10.55
CA HIS A 48 10.22 -6.17 -11.60
C HIS A 48 10.10 -4.70 -11.99
N LYS A 49 10.53 -4.35 -13.22
CA LYS A 49 10.59 -2.97 -13.72
C LYS A 49 9.30 -2.17 -13.46
N THR A 50 8.14 -2.74 -13.78
CA THR A 50 6.84 -2.07 -13.60
C THR A 50 6.49 -1.83 -12.14
N LEU A 51 6.77 -2.80 -11.25
CA LEU A 51 6.50 -2.67 -9.82
C LEU A 51 7.45 -1.67 -9.17
N ASN A 52 8.71 -1.69 -9.56
CA ASN A 52 9.71 -0.71 -9.13
C ASN A 52 9.30 0.71 -9.56
N GLN A 53 8.82 0.89 -10.80
CA GLN A 53 8.29 2.18 -11.26
C GLN A 53 7.10 2.66 -10.43
N LYS A 54 6.15 1.78 -10.12
CA LYS A 54 5.01 2.09 -9.23
C LYS A 54 5.47 2.49 -7.83
N TYR A 55 6.41 1.76 -7.25
CA TYR A 55 6.98 2.11 -5.96
C TYR A 55 7.67 3.48 -5.99
N ASN A 56 8.49 3.74 -7.02
CA ASN A 56 9.17 5.03 -7.16
C ASN A 56 8.16 6.19 -7.30
N ALA A 57 7.06 5.98 -8.03
CA ALA A 57 5.99 6.96 -8.09
C ALA A 57 5.40 7.23 -6.70
N LEU A 58 5.02 6.19 -5.95
CA LEU A 58 4.50 6.34 -4.58
C LEU A 58 5.47 7.10 -3.67
N ASN A 59 6.76 6.80 -3.75
CA ASN A 59 7.80 7.48 -2.98
C ASN A 59 7.93 8.97 -3.36
N LEU A 60 7.81 9.31 -4.65
CA LEU A 60 7.79 10.72 -5.10
C LEU A 60 6.56 11.48 -4.59
N TYR A 61 5.42 10.80 -4.44
CA TYR A 61 4.21 11.37 -3.82
C TYR A 61 4.26 11.39 -2.29
N GLY A 62 5.35 10.94 -1.66
CA GLY A 62 5.56 11.02 -0.22
C GLY A 62 5.15 9.78 0.58
N ALA A 63 4.92 8.63 -0.06
CA ALA A 63 4.79 7.36 0.66
C ALA A 63 6.14 6.91 1.22
N GLU A 64 6.15 6.47 2.47
CA GLU A 64 7.36 5.96 3.13
C GLU A 64 7.35 4.43 3.14
N ALA A 65 8.42 3.79 2.66
CA ALA A 65 8.55 2.34 2.78
C ALA A 65 9.43 1.92 3.96
N LEU A 66 8.95 0.92 4.68
CA LEU A 66 9.66 0.23 5.75
C LEU A 66 9.87 -1.23 5.33
N LEU A 67 11.11 -1.68 5.45
CA LEU A 67 11.45 -3.09 5.33
C LEU A 67 11.15 -3.76 6.67
N ALA A 68 10.23 -4.73 6.68
CA ALA A 68 10.04 -5.62 7.81
C ALA A 68 11.26 -6.56 7.93
N LEU A 69 12.36 -6.02 8.46
CA LEU A 69 13.55 -6.77 8.81
C LEU A 69 13.21 -7.59 10.07
N ASN A 70 12.87 -8.87 9.87
CA ASN A 70 12.62 -9.86 10.93
C ASN A 70 11.78 -9.31 12.09
N ALA A 71 10.45 -9.36 11.94
CA ALA A 71 9.51 -9.09 13.04
C ALA A 71 9.61 -10.18 14.13
N THR A 72 10.63 -10.11 14.98
CA THR A 72 10.63 -10.72 16.32
C THR A 72 9.96 -9.84 17.37
N LYS A 73 9.49 -8.65 16.98
CA LYS A 73 8.60 -7.84 17.79
C LYS A 73 7.36 -7.53 16.97
N GLN A 74 6.24 -8.12 17.37
CA GLN A 74 4.92 -7.71 16.95
C GLN A 74 4.84 -6.18 17.14
N PRO A 75 4.61 -5.38 16.09
CA PRO A 75 4.24 -3.99 16.31
C PRO A 75 2.94 -3.99 17.12
N ASP A 76 2.88 -3.19 18.19
CA ASP A 76 1.66 -2.99 18.98
C ASP A 76 0.54 -2.54 18.03
N LEU A 77 -0.31 -3.51 17.67
CA LEU A 77 -1.43 -3.38 16.75
C LEU A 77 -2.50 -2.41 17.27
N ASP A 78 -2.41 -2.00 18.53
CA ASP A 78 -3.30 -1.01 19.15
C ASP A 78 -3.04 0.42 18.67
N THR A 79 -1.89 0.71 18.04
CA THR A 79 -1.57 2.06 17.53
C THR A 79 -1.98 2.26 16.07
N TYR A 80 -2.24 1.18 15.34
CA TYR A 80 -2.51 1.22 13.90
C TYR A 80 -3.89 0.62 13.62
N SER A 81 -4.83 1.42 13.14
CA SER A 81 -6.09 0.89 12.63
C SER A 81 -5.84 0.13 11.32
N CYS A 82 -5.39 -1.12 11.43
CA CYS A 82 -5.19 -2.01 10.29
C CYS A 82 -6.56 -2.45 9.79
N ARG A 83 -7.13 -1.74 8.82
CA ARG A 83 -8.39 -2.12 8.18
C ARG A 83 -8.07 -2.89 6.91
N THR A 84 -8.34 -4.19 6.92
CA THR A 84 -8.36 -4.99 5.70
C THR A 84 -9.53 -4.52 4.84
N ILE A 85 -9.23 -3.83 3.74
CA ILE A 85 -10.26 -3.36 2.81
C ILE A 85 -10.68 -4.54 1.94
N THR A 86 -11.95 -4.90 2.05
CA THR A 86 -12.55 -5.95 1.22
C THR A 86 -12.74 -5.47 -0.22
N PRO A 87 -12.85 -6.38 -1.22
CA PRO A 87 -13.11 -5.99 -2.61
C PRO A 87 -14.36 -5.11 -2.79
N VAL A 88 -15.38 -5.29 -1.94
CA VAL A 88 -16.61 -4.50 -1.94
C VAL A 88 -16.35 -3.07 -1.46
N GLN A 89 -15.60 -2.93 -0.36
CA GLN A 89 -15.19 -1.61 0.15
C GLN A 89 -14.28 -0.88 -0.84
N MET A 90 -13.41 -1.62 -1.55
CA MET A 90 -12.58 -1.08 -2.61
C MET A 90 -13.42 -0.50 -3.76
N GLN A 91 -14.47 -1.21 -4.21
CA GLN A 91 -15.38 -0.71 -5.25
C GLN A 91 -16.14 0.56 -4.81
N GLN A 92 -16.55 0.64 -3.54
CA GLN A 92 -17.22 1.81 -3.00
C GLN A 92 -16.28 3.04 -2.94
N ILE A 93 -15.02 2.84 -2.55
CA ILE A 93 -14.01 3.91 -2.53
C ILE A 93 -13.73 4.42 -3.96
N LEU A 94 -13.57 3.50 -4.92
CA LEU A 94 -13.37 3.86 -6.32
C LEU A 94 -14.57 4.62 -6.90
N ALA A 95 -15.80 4.17 -6.63
CA ALA A 95 -17.02 4.85 -7.08
C ALA A 95 -17.17 6.25 -6.46
N SER A 96 -16.72 6.46 -5.21
CA SER A 96 -16.73 7.78 -4.57
C SER A 96 -15.65 8.74 -5.10
N ALA A 97 -14.58 8.23 -5.72
CA ALA A 97 -13.55 9.06 -6.34
C ALA A 97 -13.95 9.58 -7.73
N GLU A 98 -14.90 8.93 -8.41
CA GLU A 98 -15.41 9.36 -9.73
C GLU A 98 -16.34 10.59 -9.65
N PHE A 99 -16.84 10.95 -8.46
CA PHE A 99 -17.78 12.05 -8.24
C PHE A 99 -17.14 13.46 -8.15
N ILE A 100 -15.83 13.60 -8.35
CA ILE A 100 -15.12 14.89 -8.35
C ILE A 100 -14.66 15.29 -9.77
N SER A 101 -15.39 14.82 -10.80
CA SER A 101 -15.18 15.20 -12.21
C SER A 101 -16.04 16.39 -12.61
#